data_AF-A0A852Z2R2-F1
#
_entry.id   AF-A0A852Z2R2-F1
#
_cell.length_a   1.000
_cell.length_b   1.000
_cell.length_c   1.000
_cell.angle_alpha   90.00
_cell.angle_beta   90.00
_cell.angle_gamma   90.00
#
_symmetry.space_group_name_H-M   'P 1'
#
loop_
_entity.id
_entity.type
_entity.pdbx_description
1 polymer ?
#
loop_
_entity_poly.entity_id
_entity_poly.type
_entity_poly.pdbx_seq_one_letter_code
_entity_poly.pdbx_strand_id
1 'polypeptide(L)'
;MLRNRRMFRRAVAGAAGVVALIVTPAMPAALATAPAAPQAGESSSTKGIEELAFTSSGMDFDLGNQNFVIPLTGSVVMEGTPPVVPGTTTSIEVRNLTAHSTSSAHHSSPRQDLGEVSVEQSSTPKSSLTMTQKFPPRFEQTMSLDLRISIENPPEGLREQVGPRGAQQGPLVLTTKNPAKLVGRLDQFPPRGAQYQLEDDSVELVTENDQRTLGRVLGVPVEIDVL
;
A
#
# COMPACT_ATOMS: atom_id res chain seq x y z
N MET A 1 20.46 8.66 58.43
CA MET A 1 21.04 10.02 58.29
C MET A 1 20.27 10.77 57.21
N LEU A 2 19.85 12.01 57.53
CA LEU A 2 19.42 13.15 56.68
C LEU A 2 18.49 12.85 55.47
N ARG A 3 17.18 13.10 55.49
CA ARG A 3 16.42 14.38 55.55
C ARG A 3 16.81 15.38 54.43
N ASN A 4 15.91 15.60 53.46
CA ASN A 4 15.69 16.96 52.95
C ASN A 4 14.25 17.20 52.46
N ARG A 5 13.62 18.19 53.11
CA ARG A 5 12.36 18.85 52.77
C ARG A 5 12.71 20.12 51.99
N ARG A 6 11.80 20.63 51.15
CA ARG A 6 11.43 22.06 51.12
C ARG A 6 10.16 22.27 50.28
N MET A 7 9.11 22.71 50.98
CA MET A 7 7.97 23.45 50.43
C MET A 7 8.33 24.95 50.28
N PHE A 8 7.38 25.69 49.68
CA PHE A 8 7.09 27.15 49.72
C PHE A 8 7.41 27.90 48.41
N ARG A 9 6.64 28.89 47.93
CA ARG A 9 5.36 29.57 48.27
C ARG A 9 5.04 30.59 47.14
N ARG A 10 3.75 30.93 46.95
CA ARG A 10 3.11 32.25 46.62
C ARG A 10 3.59 33.02 45.37
N ALA A 11 2.73 33.37 44.38
CA ALA A 11 1.56 34.30 44.31
C ALA A 11 1.92 35.77 44.01
N VAL A 12 1.36 36.34 42.92
CA VAL A 12 1.12 37.78 42.63
C VAL A 12 -0.07 37.85 41.64
N ALA A 13 -1.29 38.31 42.01
CA ALA A 13 -1.87 39.66 41.78
C ALA A 13 -1.52 40.26 40.39
N GLY A 14 -2.40 40.77 39.53
CA GLY A 14 -3.69 41.46 39.68
C GLY A 14 -3.60 42.73 38.82
N ALA A 15 -4.55 42.97 37.91
CA ALA A 15 -4.85 44.31 37.37
C ALA A 15 -6.15 44.27 36.56
N ALA A 16 -7.22 44.73 37.19
CA ALA A 16 -8.42 45.20 36.52
C ALA A 16 -8.16 46.60 35.97
N GLY A 17 -8.71 46.91 34.79
CA GLY A 17 -8.69 48.25 34.21
C GLY A 17 -9.83 48.42 33.21
N VAL A 18 -10.94 49.00 33.68
CA VAL A 18 -12.08 49.47 32.89
C VAL A 18 -11.97 50.98 32.78
N VAL A 19 -11.97 51.55 31.56
CA VAL A 19 -12.38 52.95 31.32
C VAL A 19 -13.12 53.07 29.98
N ALA A 20 -14.13 53.93 30.01
CA ALA A 20 -15.29 54.05 29.13
C ALA A 20 -15.09 54.90 27.85
N LEU A 21 -15.81 54.50 26.80
CA LEU A 21 -16.83 55.26 26.03
C LEU A 21 -16.49 56.66 25.47
N ILE A 22 -16.48 56.77 24.12
CA ILE A 22 -16.81 58.00 23.39
C ILE A 22 -17.73 57.64 22.20
N VAL A 23 -18.77 58.46 22.01
CA VAL A 23 -19.89 58.32 21.07
C VAL A 23 -19.61 59.01 19.72
N THR A 24 -20.29 58.47 18.70
CA THR A 24 -20.37 58.66 17.23
C THR A 24 -20.46 60.09 16.64
N PRO A 25 -20.29 60.23 15.30
CA PRO A 25 -21.46 60.39 14.42
C PRO A 25 -21.43 59.57 13.11
N ALA A 26 -22.52 59.69 12.35
CA ALA A 26 -23.12 58.71 11.45
C ALA A 26 -22.88 58.90 9.93
N MET A 27 -23.25 57.82 9.19
CA MET A 27 -23.68 57.69 7.78
C MET A 27 -22.61 57.53 6.67
N PRO A 28 -22.91 56.91 5.49
CA PRO A 28 -24.06 56.10 5.05
C PRO A 28 -23.68 54.71 4.47
N ALA A 29 -24.70 53.99 4.00
CA ALA A 29 -24.70 52.66 3.39
C ALA A 29 -23.61 52.38 2.32
N ALA A 30 -22.95 51.23 2.47
CA ALA A 30 -22.57 50.36 1.37
C ALA A 30 -22.62 48.91 1.88
N LEU A 31 -23.50 48.10 1.29
CA LEU A 31 -23.46 46.63 1.39
C LEU A 31 -22.13 46.17 0.78
N ALA A 32 -21.08 46.11 1.58
CA ALA A 32 -19.86 45.40 1.25
C ALA A 32 -20.04 43.95 1.70
N THR A 33 -20.55 43.14 0.78
CA THR A 33 -20.46 41.69 0.83
C THR A 33 -19.03 41.31 1.20
N ALA A 34 -18.83 40.81 2.42
CA ALA A 34 -17.57 40.18 2.79
C ALA A 34 -17.30 39.06 1.76
N PRO A 35 -16.10 38.96 1.17
CA PRO A 35 -15.75 37.77 0.42
C PRO A 35 -15.85 36.62 1.40
N ALA A 36 -16.77 35.70 1.12
CA ALA A 36 -16.87 34.43 1.83
C ALA A 36 -15.46 33.86 1.95
N ALA A 37 -15.02 33.64 3.18
CA ALA A 37 -13.87 32.78 3.41
C ALA A 37 -14.09 31.51 2.57
N PRO A 38 -13.11 31.05 1.80
CA PRO A 38 -13.25 29.78 1.10
C PRO A 38 -13.60 28.75 2.16
N GLN A 39 -14.86 28.30 2.13
CA GLN A 39 -15.27 27.12 2.87
C GLN A 39 -14.27 26.07 2.45
N ALA A 40 -13.50 25.58 3.43
CA ALA A 40 -12.75 24.35 3.28
C ALA A 40 -13.76 23.36 2.70
N GLY A 41 -13.59 23.07 1.40
CA GLY A 41 -14.43 22.13 0.71
C GLY A 41 -14.39 20.89 1.57
N GLU A 42 -15.56 20.51 2.09
CA GLU A 42 -15.76 19.17 2.60
C GLU A 42 -15.20 18.27 1.52
N SER A 43 -14.05 17.65 1.79
CA SER A 43 -13.47 16.66 0.91
C SER A 43 -14.53 15.60 0.80
N SER A 44 -15.26 15.64 -0.32
CA SER A 44 -16.37 14.76 -0.57
C SER A 44 -15.82 13.37 -0.40
N SER A 45 -16.38 12.66 0.58
CA SER A 45 -16.21 11.24 0.82
C SER A 45 -16.83 10.48 -0.36
N THR A 46 -16.29 10.70 -1.55
CA THR A 46 -16.64 9.97 -2.76
C THR A 46 -15.97 8.63 -2.62
N LYS A 47 -16.77 7.57 -2.63
CA LYS A 47 -16.31 6.20 -2.79
C LYS A 47 -15.30 6.18 -3.95
N GLY A 48 -14.00 6.06 -3.62
CA GLY A 48 -12.93 6.18 -4.58
C GLY A 48 -12.79 4.83 -5.26
N ILE A 49 -13.26 4.72 -6.50
CA ILE A 49 -12.90 3.64 -7.41
C ILE A 49 -11.84 4.25 -8.34
N GLU A 50 -10.61 3.79 -8.24
CA GLU A 50 -9.53 4.23 -9.12
C GLU A 50 -8.80 3.01 -9.67
N GLU A 51 -8.63 2.99 -10.99
CA GLU A 51 -7.71 2.06 -11.64
C GLU A 51 -6.32 2.68 -11.59
N LEU A 52 -5.38 1.96 -11.01
CA LEU A 52 -4.05 2.44 -10.69
C LEU A 52 -3.01 1.60 -11.44
N ALA A 53 -1.95 2.25 -11.90
CA ALA A 53 -0.77 1.61 -12.43
C ALA A 53 -0.08 0.86 -11.30
N PHE A 54 0.22 -0.42 -11.54
CA PHE A 54 1.01 -1.24 -10.65
C PHE A 54 2.39 -1.44 -11.29
N THR A 55 3.42 -0.91 -10.64
CA THR A 55 4.80 -1.09 -11.11
C THR A 55 5.66 -1.66 -10.01
N SER A 56 6.50 -2.62 -10.36
CA SER A 56 7.55 -3.13 -9.47
C SER A 56 8.87 -3.04 -10.20
N SER A 57 9.84 -2.39 -9.56
CA SER A 57 11.20 -2.25 -10.10
C SER A 57 11.96 -3.58 -10.12
N GLY A 58 11.48 -4.60 -9.40
CA GLY A 58 12.07 -5.93 -9.36
C GLY A 58 11.50 -6.74 -8.21
N MET A 59 10.58 -7.66 -8.51
CA MET A 59 10.13 -8.67 -7.55
C MET A 59 11.25 -9.68 -7.34
N ASP A 60 11.73 -9.78 -6.11
CA ASP A 60 12.70 -10.77 -5.68
C ASP A 60 12.01 -12.10 -5.45
N PHE A 61 12.46 -13.12 -6.17
CA PHE A 61 11.76 -14.37 -6.30
C PHE A 61 12.73 -15.54 -6.25
N ASP A 62 12.60 -16.43 -5.28
CA ASP A 62 13.36 -17.68 -5.20
C ASP A 62 12.53 -18.82 -5.77
N LEU A 63 13.07 -19.52 -6.76
CA LEU A 63 12.42 -20.63 -7.43
C LEU A 63 13.41 -21.75 -7.69
N GLY A 64 13.18 -22.91 -7.08
CA GLY A 64 14.04 -24.09 -7.33
C GLY A 64 15.49 -23.89 -6.90
N ASN A 65 15.73 -23.10 -5.84
CA ASN A 65 17.05 -22.68 -5.33
C ASN A 65 17.79 -21.70 -6.25
N GLN A 66 17.07 -20.95 -7.08
CA GLN A 66 17.61 -19.89 -7.91
C GLN A 66 16.86 -18.59 -7.63
N ASN A 67 17.59 -17.50 -7.45
CA ASN A 67 17.02 -16.18 -7.22
C ASN A 67 16.87 -15.41 -8.53
N PHE A 68 15.67 -14.88 -8.75
CA PHE A 68 15.26 -14.08 -9.89
C PHE A 68 14.85 -12.70 -9.40
N VAL A 69 15.15 -11.67 -10.18
CA VAL A 69 14.63 -10.31 -10.00
C VAL A 69 13.84 -9.97 -11.24
N ILE A 70 12.51 -9.85 -11.08
CA ILE A 70 11.59 -9.74 -12.21
C ILE A 70 10.85 -8.40 -12.11
N PRO A 71 11.11 -7.43 -13.02
CA PRO A 71 10.33 -6.21 -13.04
C PRO A 71 8.89 -6.54 -13.47
N LEU A 72 7.91 -5.95 -12.80
CA LEU A 72 6.50 -6.17 -13.13
C LEU A 72 5.86 -4.84 -13.55
N THR A 73 5.01 -4.90 -14.56
CA THR A 73 4.16 -3.77 -14.95
C THR A 73 2.74 -4.27 -15.15
N GLY A 74 1.77 -3.50 -14.66
CA GLY A 74 0.40 -3.97 -14.54
C GLY A 74 -0.58 -2.88 -14.11
N SER A 75 -1.78 -3.32 -13.76
CA SER A 75 -2.81 -2.46 -13.17
C SER A 75 -3.49 -3.15 -12.01
N VAL A 76 -4.10 -2.34 -11.14
CA VAL A 76 -4.89 -2.77 -10.00
C VAL A 76 -6.05 -1.81 -9.78
N VAL A 77 -7.23 -2.32 -9.46
CA VAL A 77 -8.38 -1.50 -9.09
C VAL A 77 -8.48 -1.45 -7.57
N MET A 78 -8.53 -0.25 -7.02
CA MET A 78 -8.78 -0.04 -5.60
C MET A 78 -10.10 0.67 -5.38
N GLU A 79 -10.90 0.12 -4.47
CA GLU A 79 -12.21 0.65 -4.11
C GLU A 79 -12.35 0.77 -2.59
N GLY A 80 -12.67 1.97 -2.12
CA GLY A 80 -12.99 2.17 -0.71
C GLY A 80 -13.22 3.62 -0.33
N THR A 81 -13.55 3.79 0.95
CA THR A 81 -13.73 5.13 1.56
C THR A 81 -12.68 5.32 2.64
N PRO A 82 -11.88 6.40 2.58
CA PRO A 82 -10.86 6.65 3.59
C PRO A 82 -11.49 6.96 4.96
N PRO A 83 -10.92 6.42 6.06
CA PRO A 83 -11.37 6.77 7.40
C PRO A 83 -11.06 8.24 7.71
N VAL A 84 -11.97 8.91 8.41
CA VAL A 84 -11.83 10.35 8.76
C VAL A 84 -11.44 10.60 10.22
N VAL A 85 -11.37 9.54 11.03
CA VAL A 85 -11.05 9.59 12.46
C VAL A 85 -9.76 8.81 12.71
N PRO A 86 -8.73 9.42 13.35
CA PRO A 86 -7.52 8.68 13.69
C PRO A 86 -7.81 7.44 14.56
N GLY A 87 -7.14 6.34 14.23
CA GLY A 87 -7.32 5.03 14.87
C GLY A 87 -8.50 4.23 14.33
N THR A 88 -9.28 4.75 13.38
CA THR A 88 -10.30 3.95 12.70
C THR A 88 -9.77 3.30 11.42
N THR A 89 -10.28 2.11 11.15
CA THR A 89 -9.92 1.29 10.01
C THR A 89 -11.15 1.07 9.14
N THR A 90 -11.02 1.27 7.83
CA THR A 90 -12.00 0.87 6.84
C THR A 90 -11.46 -0.26 5.98
N SER A 91 -12.37 -1.07 5.42
CA SER A 91 -12.02 -2.09 4.45
C SER A 91 -11.82 -1.44 3.08
N ILE A 92 -10.79 -1.86 2.37
CA ILE A 92 -10.53 -1.52 0.97
C ILE A 92 -10.64 -2.80 0.16
N GLU A 93 -11.27 -2.73 -0.99
CA GLU A 93 -11.28 -3.79 -1.96
C GLU A 93 -10.17 -3.56 -2.99
N VAL A 94 -9.35 -4.60 -3.20
CA VAL A 94 -8.29 -4.63 -4.20
C VAL A 94 -8.65 -5.73 -5.19
N ARG A 95 -8.82 -5.37 -6.45
CA ARG A 95 -9.35 -6.26 -7.50
C ARG A 95 -8.56 -6.12 -8.79
N ASN A 96 -8.69 -7.13 -9.65
CA ASN A 96 -8.15 -7.15 -11.00
C ASN A 96 -6.66 -6.84 -11.06
N LEU A 97 -5.88 -7.23 -10.05
CA LEU A 97 -4.43 -7.12 -10.15
C LEU A 97 -3.96 -8.05 -11.26
N THR A 98 -3.36 -7.43 -12.28
CA THR A 98 -2.68 -8.12 -13.38
C THR A 98 -1.34 -7.45 -13.57
N ALA A 99 -0.28 -8.23 -13.65
CA ALA A 99 1.05 -7.73 -13.94
C ALA A 99 1.81 -8.75 -14.77
N HIS A 100 2.69 -8.28 -15.64
CA HIS A 100 3.48 -9.15 -16.49
C HIS A 100 4.93 -8.66 -16.56
N SER A 101 5.81 -9.59 -16.89
CA SER A 101 7.19 -9.34 -17.26
C SER A 101 7.52 -10.11 -18.51
N THR A 102 8.12 -9.40 -19.47
CA THR A 102 8.70 -9.99 -20.68
C THR A 102 10.22 -9.93 -20.68
N SER A 103 10.82 -9.43 -19.59
CA SER A 103 12.26 -9.26 -19.49
C SER A 103 12.93 -10.58 -19.11
N SER A 104 14.03 -10.89 -19.79
CA SER A 104 15.01 -11.88 -19.31
C SER A 104 15.40 -11.50 -17.88
N ALA A 105 15.08 -12.34 -16.90
CA ALA A 105 15.43 -12.10 -15.50
C ALA A 105 16.93 -11.79 -15.39
N HIS A 106 17.28 -10.65 -14.79
CA HIS A 106 18.67 -10.27 -14.61
C HIS A 106 19.29 -11.14 -13.51
N HIS A 107 19.99 -12.19 -13.91
CA HIS A 107 20.81 -13.02 -13.04
C HIS A 107 22.26 -12.58 -13.03
N SER A 108 22.93 -12.81 -11.91
CA SER A 108 24.39 -12.78 -11.77
C SER A 108 25.11 -13.96 -12.45
N SER A 109 24.38 -14.86 -13.12
CA SER A 109 24.93 -16.03 -13.82
C SER A 109 24.21 -16.27 -15.16
N PRO A 110 24.92 -16.56 -16.26
CA PRO A 110 24.29 -16.77 -17.56
C PRO A 110 23.72 -18.20 -17.61
N ARG A 111 22.40 -18.38 -17.81
CA ARG A 111 21.85 -19.48 -18.64
C ARG A 111 20.33 -19.65 -18.69
N GLN A 112 19.52 -19.04 -17.83
CA GLN A 112 18.09 -19.35 -17.81
C GLN A 112 17.20 -18.11 -17.95
N ASP A 113 16.46 -18.08 -19.04
CA ASP A 113 15.37 -17.13 -19.28
C ASP A 113 14.05 -17.78 -18.82
N LEU A 114 13.26 -17.05 -18.05
CA LEU A 114 11.94 -17.49 -17.58
C LEU A 114 10.84 -17.30 -18.63
N GLY A 115 11.13 -16.60 -19.74
CA GLY A 115 10.12 -16.21 -20.72
C GLY A 115 9.11 -15.22 -20.12
N GLU A 116 7.86 -15.30 -20.56
CA GLU A 116 6.78 -14.51 -19.98
C GLU A 116 6.46 -14.97 -18.55
N VAL A 117 6.48 -14.01 -17.62
CA VAL A 117 6.01 -14.20 -16.25
C VAL A 117 4.78 -13.34 -16.05
N SER A 118 3.63 -13.97 -15.78
CA SER A 118 2.40 -13.25 -15.44
C SER A 118 2.04 -13.45 -13.96
N VAL A 119 1.52 -12.39 -13.35
CA VAL A 119 1.06 -12.34 -11.97
C VAL A 119 -0.38 -11.84 -12.01
N GLU A 120 -1.29 -12.65 -11.50
CA GLU A 120 -2.70 -12.37 -11.45
C GLU A 120 -3.23 -12.55 -10.04
N GLN A 121 -4.33 -11.89 -9.73
CA GLN A 121 -5.03 -12.10 -8.48
C GLN A 121 -5.96 -13.33 -8.56
N SER A 122 -5.75 -14.31 -7.67
CA SER A 122 -6.60 -15.51 -7.58
C SER A 122 -7.91 -15.22 -6.84
N SER A 123 -7.82 -14.47 -5.74
CA SER A 123 -8.96 -14.12 -4.90
C SER A 123 -8.82 -12.71 -4.34
N THR A 124 -9.89 -12.18 -3.74
CA THR A 124 -9.95 -10.81 -3.20
C THR A 124 -9.94 -10.82 -1.68
N PRO A 125 -8.80 -11.14 -1.03
CA PRO A 125 -8.72 -11.09 0.42
C PRO A 125 -8.91 -9.65 0.90
N LYS A 126 -9.38 -9.51 2.14
CA LYS A 126 -9.69 -8.19 2.71
C LYS A 126 -8.43 -7.37 2.89
N SER A 127 -8.42 -6.18 2.29
CA SER A 127 -7.41 -5.15 2.54
C SER A 127 -7.97 -4.10 3.49
N SER A 128 -7.09 -3.35 4.16
CA SER A 128 -7.49 -2.37 5.17
C SER A 128 -6.76 -1.05 4.99
N LEU A 129 -7.42 0.03 5.38
CA LEU A 129 -6.87 1.37 5.45
C LEU A 129 -7.16 1.95 6.82
N THR A 130 -6.11 2.36 7.53
CA THR A 130 -6.21 2.94 8.87
C THR A 130 -5.75 4.39 8.83
N MET A 131 -6.55 5.30 9.38
CA MET A 131 -6.17 6.70 9.52
C MET A 131 -5.25 6.83 10.74
N THR A 132 -4.00 7.19 10.55
CA THR A 132 -3.02 7.33 11.64
C THR A 132 -2.95 8.77 12.14
N GLN A 133 -3.21 9.76 11.27
CA GLN A 133 -3.17 11.18 11.62
C GLN A 133 -4.19 11.98 10.83
N LYS A 134 -4.87 12.94 11.47
CA LYS A 134 -5.88 13.79 10.82
C LYS A 134 -5.29 14.96 10.02
N PHE A 135 -4.24 15.61 10.53
CA PHE A 135 -3.65 16.79 9.88
C PHE A 135 -2.12 16.89 10.11
N PRO A 136 -1.29 16.93 9.05
CA PRO A 136 -1.66 16.50 7.69
C PRO A 136 -2.21 15.06 7.72
N PRO A 137 -3.15 14.70 6.83
CA PRO A 137 -3.67 13.34 6.74
C PRO A 137 -2.54 12.32 6.57
N ARG A 138 -2.60 11.22 7.32
CA ARG A 138 -1.70 10.07 7.15
C ARG A 138 -2.51 8.81 7.30
N PHE A 139 -2.21 7.84 6.44
CA PHE A 139 -2.84 6.54 6.45
C PHE A 139 -1.79 5.43 6.46
N GLU A 140 -2.17 4.30 6.99
CA GLU A 140 -1.48 3.03 6.81
C GLU A 140 -2.42 2.10 6.05
N GLN A 141 -1.97 1.60 4.91
CA GLN A 141 -2.71 0.66 4.09
C GLN A 141 -2.04 -0.71 4.15
N THR A 142 -2.82 -1.74 4.44
CA THR A 142 -2.42 -3.14 4.31
C THR A 142 -3.20 -3.75 3.16
N MET A 143 -2.51 -4.00 2.05
CA MET A 143 -3.04 -4.73 0.90
C MET A 143 -2.80 -6.21 1.10
N SER A 144 -3.88 -6.98 1.21
CA SER A 144 -3.80 -8.44 1.14
C SER A 144 -3.94 -8.86 -0.32
N LEU A 145 -3.03 -9.68 -0.81
CA LEU A 145 -2.97 -10.15 -2.20
C LEU A 145 -2.83 -11.66 -2.22
N ASP A 146 -3.76 -12.33 -2.90
CA ASP A 146 -3.64 -13.76 -3.20
C ASP A 146 -3.22 -13.90 -4.67
N LEU A 147 -1.98 -14.30 -4.89
CA LEU A 147 -1.33 -14.22 -6.21
C LEU A 147 -1.31 -15.59 -6.89
N ARG A 148 -1.54 -15.58 -8.20
CA ARG A 148 -1.27 -16.65 -9.14
C ARG A 148 -0.16 -16.20 -10.07
N ILE A 149 0.93 -16.94 -10.09
CA ILE A 149 2.13 -16.64 -10.87
C ILE A 149 2.27 -17.73 -11.93
N SER A 150 2.27 -17.35 -13.19
CA SER A 150 2.47 -18.24 -14.32
C SER A 150 3.83 -17.95 -14.96
N ILE A 151 4.64 -18.99 -15.13
CA ILE A 151 6.01 -18.89 -15.67
C ILE A 151 6.10 -19.76 -16.90
N GLU A 152 6.36 -19.15 -18.06
CA GLU A 152 6.45 -19.86 -19.34
C GLU A 152 7.58 -20.89 -19.35
N ASN A 153 8.78 -20.49 -18.91
CA ASN A 153 9.99 -21.31 -18.94
C ASN A 153 10.59 -21.56 -17.56
N PRO A 154 9.99 -22.43 -16.74
CA PRO A 154 10.49 -22.71 -15.40
C PRO A 154 11.90 -23.38 -15.40
N PRO A 155 12.67 -23.23 -14.32
CA PRO A 155 13.94 -23.92 -14.08
C PRO A 155 13.91 -25.42 -14.40
N GLU A 156 14.93 -25.94 -15.08
CA GLU A 156 14.98 -27.35 -15.51
C GLU A 156 14.79 -28.31 -14.32
N GLY A 157 15.40 -28.01 -13.18
CA GLY A 157 15.28 -28.81 -11.95
C GLY A 157 13.88 -28.81 -11.32
N LEU A 158 13.01 -27.86 -11.68
CA LEU A 158 11.61 -27.84 -11.25
C LEU A 158 10.68 -28.52 -12.25
N ARG A 159 10.99 -28.45 -13.55
CA ARG A 159 10.24 -29.16 -14.60
C ARG A 159 10.14 -30.66 -14.29
N GLU A 160 11.24 -31.25 -13.83
CA GLU A 160 11.26 -32.67 -13.44
C GLU A 160 10.48 -32.98 -12.15
N GLN A 161 10.24 -31.98 -11.30
CA GLN A 161 9.51 -32.16 -10.04
C GLN A 161 7.99 -32.08 -10.20
N VAL A 162 7.51 -31.38 -11.24
CA VAL A 162 6.08 -31.09 -11.44
C VAL A 162 5.46 -31.99 -12.51
N GLY A 163 6.24 -32.68 -13.35
CA GLY A 163 5.69 -33.65 -14.31
C GLY A 163 6.70 -34.66 -14.83
N PRO A 164 6.23 -35.80 -15.38
CA PRO A 164 7.09 -36.84 -15.92
C PRO A 164 7.87 -36.35 -17.16
N ARG A 165 9.13 -36.81 -17.29
CA ARG A 165 9.99 -36.55 -18.44
C ARG A 165 9.28 -36.93 -19.74
N GLY A 166 9.01 -35.97 -20.62
CA GLY A 166 8.44 -36.21 -21.95
C GLY A 166 6.98 -35.77 -22.17
N ALA A 167 6.28 -35.27 -21.14
CA ALA A 167 5.04 -34.53 -21.35
C ALA A 167 5.35 -33.10 -21.85
N GLN A 168 4.55 -32.57 -22.79
CA GLN A 168 4.62 -31.19 -23.23
C GLN A 168 4.16 -30.31 -22.06
N GLN A 169 5.11 -29.89 -21.21
CA GLN A 169 4.80 -29.15 -19.99
C GLN A 169 4.42 -27.72 -20.36
N GLY A 170 3.17 -27.33 -20.06
CA GLY A 170 2.71 -25.95 -20.12
C GLY A 170 3.41 -25.07 -19.08
N PRO A 171 3.00 -23.79 -18.97
CA PRO A 171 3.60 -22.88 -18.00
C PRO A 171 3.47 -23.42 -16.57
N LEU A 172 4.50 -23.18 -15.75
CA LEU A 172 4.45 -23.49 -14.32
C LEU A 172 3.55 -22.48 -13.63
N VAL A 173 2.48 -22.96 -13.02
CA VAL A 173 1.54 -22.14 -12.26
C VAL A 173 1.78 -22.35 -10.77
N LEU A 174 2.02 -21.26 -10.06
CA LEU A 174 2.19 -21.21 -8.62
C LEU A 174 1.17 -20.28 -8.02
N THR A 175 0.72 -20.58 -6.81
CA THR A 175 -0.13 -19.69 -6.01
C THR A 175 0.50 -19.39 -4.67
N THR A 176 0.13 -18.27 -4.07
CA THR A 176 0.55 -17.96 -2.70
C THR A 176 -0.13 -18.91 -1.72
N LYS A 177 0.64 -19.53 -0.83
CA LYS A 177 0.09 -20.42 0.21
C LYS A 177 -0.76 -19.67 1.23
N ASN A 178 -0.34 -18.46 1.57
CA ASN A 178 -1.09 -17.49 2.36
C ASN A 178 -1.07 -16.16 1.61
N PRO A 179 -2.14 -15.33 1.69
CA PRO A 179 -2.15 -14.03 1.06
C PRO A 179 -0.93 -13.20 1.45
N ALA A 180 -0.20 -12.71 0.45
CA ALA A 180 0.87 -11.75 0.62
C ALA A 180 0.29 -10.45 1.18
N LYS A 181 0.93 -9.88 2.18
CA LYS A 181 0.51 -8.59 2.74
C LYS A 181 1.53 -7.53 2.40
N LEU A 182 1.08 -6.48 1.71
CA LEU A 182 1.89 -5.32 1.39
C LEU A 182 1.43 -4.15 2.26
N VAL A 183 2.36 -3.54 2.99
CA VAL A 183 2.09 -2.40 3.88
C VAL A 183 2.67 -1.14 3.27
N GLY A 184 1.83 -0.11 3.14
CA GLY A 184 2.18 1.21 2.62
C GLY A 184 1.80 2.30 3.61
N ARG A 185 2.65 3.32 3.72
CA ARG A 185 2.35 4.54 4.49
C ARG A 185 2.00 5.66 3.51
N LEU A 186 0.79 6.17 3.63
CA LEU A 186 0.21 7.09 2.66
C LEU A 186 0.02 8.48 3.28
N ASP A 187 0.18 9.51 2.47
CA ASP A 187 -0.20 10.89 2.76
C ASP A 187 -1.57 11.26 2.18
N GLN A 188 -2.06 10.49 1.21
CA GLN A 188 -3.36 10.66 0.58
C GLN A 188 -3.98 9.33 0.16
N PHE A 189 -5.29 9.34 -0.06
CA PHE A 189 -6.03 8.24 -0.65
C PHE A 189 -6.91 8.79 -1.79
N PRO A 190 -6.88 8.23 -3.00
CA PRO A 190 -6.17 6.99 -3.39
C PRO A 190 -4.63 7.09 -3.37
N PRO A 191 -3.92 5.96 -3.27
CA PRO A 191 -2.50 5.91 -2.89
C PRO A 191 -1.56 6.19 -4.08
N ARG A 192 -1.53 7.44 -4.54
CA ARG A 192 -0.71 7.88 -5.69
C ARG A 192 0.76 8.05 -5.31
N GLY A 193 1.67 7.47 -6.08
CA GLY A 193 3.11 7.42 -5.79
C GLY A 193 3.44 6.65 -4.51
N ALA A 194 2.50 5.81 -4.04
CA ALA A 194 2.67 5.12 -2.77
C ALA A 194 3.59 3.92 -2.93
N GLN A 195 4.55 3.82 -2.03
CA GLN A 195 5.46 2.68 -1.94
C GLN A 195 4.92 1.67 -0.94
N TYR A 196 5.00 0.40 -1.32
CA TYR A 196 4.61 -0.71 -0.47
C TYR A 196 5.78 -1.66 -0.24
N GLN A 197 5.78 -2.27 0.94
CA GLN A 197 6.74 -3.30 1.34
C GLN A 197 5.99 -4.54 1.79
N LEU A 198 6.60 -5.70 1.58
CA LEU A 198 6.07 -6.96 2.09
C LEU A 198 6.12 -6.94 3.63
N GLU A 199 5.01 -7.28 4.29
CA GLU A 199 4.92 -7.33 5.75
C GLU A 199 5.78 -8.47 6.32
N ASP A 200 5.71 -9.63 5.67
CA ASP A 200 6.51 -10.80 5.99
C ASP A 200 7.81 -10.80 5.17
N ASP A 201 8.91 -11.33 5.72
CA ASP A 201 10.19 -11.41 5.00
C ASP A 201 10.13 -12.32 3.75
N SER A 202 9.13 -13.21 3.67
CA SER A 202 8.89 -14.02 2.48
C SER A 202 7.47 -14.58 2.42
N VAL A 203 6.98 -14.85 1.21
CA VAL A 203 5.69 -15.52 0.96
C VAL A 203 5.94 -16.82 0.22
N GLU A 204 5.46 -17.94 0.78
CA GLU A 204 5.60 -19.27 0.16
C GLU A 204 4.71 -19.42 -1.07
N LEU A 205 5.29 -20.00 -2.12
CA LEU A 205 4.61 -20.30 -3.38
C LEU A 205 4.47 -21.79 -3.55
N VAL A 206 3.25 -22.21 -3.79
CA VAL A 206 2.86 -23.61 -3.88
C VAL A 206 2.27 -23.91 -5.25
N THR A 207 2.34 -25.16 -5.65
CA THR A 207 1.57 -25.65 -6.79
C THR A 207 0.08 -25.67 -6.50
N GLU A 208 -0.74 -25.37 -7.51
CA GLU A 208 -2.20 -25.36 -7.40
C GLU A 208 -2.74 -26.75 -6.99
N ASN A 209 -2.17 -27.83 -7.54
CA ASN A 209 -2.69 -29.19 -7.41
C ASN A 209 -2.31 -29.91 -6.11
N ASP A 210 -1.03 -29.90 -5.74
CA ASP A 210 -0.47 -30.69 -4.63
C ASP A 210 0.04 -29.84 -3.46
N GLN A 211 -0.14 -28.51 -3.52
CA GLN A 211 0.21 -27.57 -2.45
C GLN A 211 1.68 -27.67 -2.00
N ARG A 212 2.55 -28.13 -2.90
CA ARG A 212 3.97 -28.31 -2.63
C ARG A 212 4.67 -26.98 -2.81
N THR A 213 5.42 -26.56 -1.81
CA THR A 213 6.21 -25.33 -1.90
C THR A 213 7.36 -25.52 -2.89
N LEU A 214 7.39 -24.69 -3.95
CA LEU A 214 8.42 -24.71 -4.99
C LEU A 214 9.25 -23.43 -5.06
N GLY A 215 8.77 -22.36 -4.41
CA GLY A 215 9.45 -21.08 -4.40
C GLY A 215 8.94 -20.15 -3.30
N ARG A 216 9.52 -18.95 -3.27
CA ARG A 216 9.16 -17.89 -2.34
C ARG A 216 9.29 -16.53 -3.02
N VAL A 217 8.35 -15.63 -2.74
CA VAL A 217 8.56 -14.20 -2.98
C VAL A 217 9.32 -13.65 -1.78
N LEU A 218 10.48 -13.03 -2.00
CA LEU A 218 11.33 -12.47 -0.94
C LEU A 218 11.08 -10.97 -0.75
N GLY A 219 10.63 -10.29 -1.80
CA GLY A 219 10.38 -8.86 -1.75
C GLY A 219 9.66 -8.38 -3.00
N VAL A 220 8.79 -7.40 -2.84
CA VAL A 220 8.11 -6.74 -3.95
C VAL A 220 8.15 -5.23 -3.70
N PRO A 221 9.19 -4.52 -4.19
CA PRO A 221 9.21 -3.07 -4.15
C PRO A 221 8.18 -2.53 -5.16
N VAL A 222 6.97 -2.27 -4.66
CA VAL A 222 5.84 -1.82 -5.49
C VAL A 222 5.67 -0.32 -5.35
N GLU A 223 5.48 0.33 -6.49
CA GLU A 223 4.96 1.68 -6.62
C GLU A 223 3.59 1.64 -7.31
N ILE A 224 2.63 2.31 -6.70
CA ILE A 224 1.27 2.47 -7.22
C ILE A 224 1.08 3.92 -7.64
N ASP A 225 0.71 4.14 -8.90
CA ASP A 225 0.46 5.48 -9.44
C ASP A 225 -0.83 5.52 -10.26
N VAL A 226 -1.24 6.70 -10.70
CA VAL A 226 -2.37 6.85 -11.63
C VAL A 226 -1.92 6.38 -13.02
N LEU A 227 -2.79 5.65 -13.73
CA LEU A 227 -2.58 5.30 -15.15
C LEU A 227 -2.55 6.53 -16.06
#